data_AF-A0A268QUP4-F1
#
_entry.id   AF-A0A268QUP4-F1
#
_cell.length_a   1.000
_cell.length_b   1.000
_cell.length_c   1.000
_cell.angle_alpha   90.00
_cell.angle_beta   90.00
_cell.angle_gamma   90.00
#
_symmetry.space_group_name_H-M   'P 1'
#
loop_
_entity.id
_entity.type
_entity.pdbx_description
1 polymer ?
#
loop_
_entity_poly.entity_id
_entity_poly.type
_entity_poly.pdbx_seq_one_letter_code
_entity_poly.pdbx_strand_id
1 'polypeptide(L)' 'VLDTFKENGIYAFLATPSGARPAWMSKKYPEVLRTERNRVRNLHGKRHNHCYTSPVYRRKTAIINGKLAERYA' A
#
# COMPACT_ATOMS: atom_id res chain seq x y z
N VAL A 1 -16.87 -11.70 1.05
CA VAL A 1 -15.62 -12.51 1.16
C VAL A 1 -15.32 -12.85 2.61
N LEU A 2 -15.04 -11.88 3.49
CA LEU A 2 -14.76 -12.18 4.91
C LEU A 2 -15.97 -12.80 5.63
N ASP A 3 -17.19 -12.35 5.34
CA ASP A 3 -18.41 -12.98 5.90
C ASP A 3 -18.52 -14.45 5.50
N THR A 4 -18.25 -14.76 4.23
CA THR A 4 -18.22 -16.12 3.71
C THR A 4 -17.16 -16.98 4.42
N PHE A 5 -15.99 -16.42 4.76
CA PHE A 5 -14.97 -17.15 5.53
C PHE A 5 -15.49 -17.49 6.93
N LYS A 6 -16.10 -16.50 7.60
CA LYS A 6 -16.71 -16.67 8.92
C LYS A 6 -17.81 -17.73 8.92
N GLU A 7 -18.72 -17.68 7.94
CA GLU A 7 -19.82 -18.65 7.77
C GLU A 7 -19.32 -20.10 7.60
N ASN A 8 -18.09 -20.28 7.08
CA ASN A 8 -17.48 -21.58 6.84
C ASN A 8 -16.42 -21.97 7.89
N GLY A 9 -16.32 -21.24 9.01
CA GLY A 9 -15.34 -21.54 10.08
C GLY A 9 -13.88 -21.31 9.68
N ILE A 10 -13.61 -20.48 8.66
CA ILE A 10 -12.28 -20.15 8.16
C ILE A 10 -11.80 -18.84 8.78
N TYR A 11 -10.58 -18.85 9.33
CA TYR A 11 -9.94 -17.65 9.88
C TYR A 11 -9.17 -16.87 8.81
N ALA A 12 -9.24 -15.54 8.88
CA ALA A 12 -8.55 -14.64 7.96
C ALA A 12 -7.40 -13.90 8.64
N PHE A 13 -6.22 -13.95 8.04
CA PHE A 13 -5.12 -13.03 8.34
C PHE A 13 -5.16 -11.86 7.35
N LEU A 14 -5.71 -10.72 7.77
CA LEU A 14 -5.90 -9.58 6.89
C LEU A 14 -4.63 -8.72 6.79
N ALA A 15 -4.06 -8.65 5.58
CA ALA A 15 -2.87 -7.83 5.32
C ALA A 15 -3.22 -6.35 5.04
N THR A 16 -2.27 -5.45 5.36
CA THR A 16 -2.37 -4.06 4.89
C THR A 16 -2.04 -3.95 3.39
N PRO A 17 -2.70 -3.05 2.63
CA PRO A 17 -2.51 -2.96 1.18
C PRO A 17 -1.25 -2.15 0.77
N SER A 18 -0.30 -1.97 1.70
CA SER A 18 0.88 -1.09 1.52
C SER A 18 2.00 -1.69 0.68
N GLY A 19 1.90 -2.94 0.22
CA GLY A 19 2.92 -3.56 -0.64
C GLY A 19 2.95 -3.01 -2.07
N ALA A 20 1.80 -2.57 -2.58
CA ALA A 20 1.64 -2.07 -3.94
C ALA A 20 0.83 -0.77 -3.95
N ARG A 21 1.48 0.34 -4.28
CA ARG A 21 0.80 1.63 -4.39
C ARG A 21 -0.06 1.69 -5.66
N PRO A 22 -1.23 2.35 -5.62
CA PRO A 22 -2.07 2.52 -6.81
C PRO A 22 -1.45 3.50 -7.82
N ALA A 23 -1.81 3.35 -9.11
CA ALA A 23 -1.27 4.14 -10.22
C ALA A 23 -1.43 5.65 -10.05
N TRP A 24 -2.58 6.08 -9.54
CA TRP A 24 -2.87 7.50 -9.31
C TRP A 24 -1.89 8.13 -8.31
N MET A 25 -1.40 7.36 -7.34
CA MET A 25 -0.49 7.89 -6.32
C MET A 25 0.88 8.21 -6.92
N SER A 26 1.41 7.32 -7.76
CA SER A 26 2.65 7.58 -8.51
C SER A 26 2.52 8.72 -9.51
N LYS A 27 1.35 8.88 -10.14
CA LYS A 27 1.08 9.98 -11.08
C LYS A 27 1.00 11.33 -10.37
N LYS A 28 0.32 11.36 -9.22
CA LYS A 28 0.09 12.60 -8.44
C LYS A 28 1.29 13.00 -7.58
N TYR A 29 2.04 12.03 -7.06
CA TYR A 29 3.15 12.23 -6.13
C TYR A 29 4.41 11.49 -6.61
N PRO A 30 5.17 12.04 -7.57
CA PRO A 30 6.35 11.38 -8.11
C PRO A 30 7.44 11.06 -7.07
N GLU A 31 7.45 11.74 -5.91
CA GLU A 31 8.35 11.50 -4.78
C GLU A 31 8.09 10.17 -4.04
N VAL A 32 6.98 9.48 -4.32
CA VAL A 32 6.74 8.13 -3.79
C VAL A 32 7.47 7.06 -4.59
N LEU A 33 8.00 7.40 -5.77
CA LEU A 33 8.78 6.49 -6.61
C LEU A 33 10.16 6.29 -6.00
N ARG A 34 10.58 5.03 -5.82
CA ARG A 34 11.95 4.73 -5.37
C ARG A 34 12.96 5.19 -6.42
N THR A 35 13.99 5.88 -5.97
CA THR A 35 15.18 6.17 -6.79
C THR A 35 16.19 5.06 -6.59
N GLU A 36 16.66 4.45 -7.68
CA GLU A 36 17.68 3.40 -7.66
C GLU A 36 19.11 3.99 -7.58
N ARG A 37 20.12 3.13 -7.37
CA ARG A 37 21.54 3.54 -7.26
C ARG A 37 22.04 4.34 -8.46
N ASN A 38 21.50 4.09 -9.65
CA ASN A 38 21.79 4.82 -10.88
C ASN A 38 21.09 6.19 -10.98
N ARG A 39 20.45 6.65 -9.89
CA ARG A 39 19.71 7.92 -9.79
C ARG A 39 18.46 7.99 -10.68
N VAL A 40 17.99 6.85 -11.19
CA VAL A 40 16.75 6.76 -11.97
C VAL A 40 15.59 6.42 -11.05
N ARG A 41 14.45 7.11 -11.22
CA ARG A 41 13.21 6.78 -10.52
C ARG A 41 12.52 5.59 -11.18
N ASN A 42 12.05 4.66 -10.37
CA ASN A 42 11.19 3.58 -10.85
C ASN A 42 9.86 4.16 -11.37
N LEU A 43 9.39 3.67 -12.50
CA LEU A 43 8.05 3.99 -13.00
C LEU A 43 6.97 3.20 -12.24
N HIS A 44 5.71 3.58 -12.44
CA HIS A 44 4.59 2.74 -11.99
C HIS A 44 4.63 1.37 -12.68
N GLY A 45 4.24 0.30 -11.97
CA GLY A 45 4.30 -1.06 -12.50
C GLY A 45 4.45 -2.09 -11.39
N LYS A 46 5.62 -2.76 -11.32
CA LYS A 46 5.98 -3.80 -10.33
C LYS A 46 5.63 -3.40 -8.88
N ARG A 47 5.69 -4.36 -7.96
CA ARG A 47 5.44 -4.16 -6.53
C ARG A 47 6.72 -3.76 -5.79
N HIS A 48 6.59 -3.25 -4.55
CA HIS A 48 7.72 -2.91 -3.67
C HIS A 48 8.75 -1.91 -4.25
N ASN A 49 8.34 -1.08 -5.22
CA ASN A 49 9.16 -0.04 -5.84
C ASN A 49 8.82 1.38 -5.32
N HIS A 50 8.32 1.48 -4.08
CA HIS A 50 8.01 2.75 -3.41
C HIS A 50 9.19 3.24 -2.57
N CYS A 51 9.29 4.56 -2.39
CA CYS A 51 10.28 5.17 -1.52
C CYS A 51 9.83 5.10 -0.05
N TYR A 52 10.54 4.31 0.78
CA TYR A 52 10.20 4.11 2.20
C TYR A 52 10.30 5.40 3.05
N THR A 53 11.16 6.33 2.64
CA THR A 53 11.38 7.61 3.33
C THR A 53 10.46 8.72 2.85
N SER A 54 9.64 8.49 1.82
CA SER A 54 8.69 9.49 1.32
C SER A 54 7.66 9.85 2.39
N PRO A 55 7.60 11.12 2.86
CA PRO A 55 6.59 11.53 3.84
C PRO A 55 5.17 11.36 3.31
N VAL A 56 4.97 11.56 2.00
CA VAL A 56 3.67 11.33 1.36
C VAL A 56 3.30 9.86 1.41
N TYR A 57 4.23 8.95 1.08
CA TYR A 57 3.96 7.52 1.13
C TYR A 57 3.57 7.09 2.54
N ARG A 58 4.37 7.47 3.56
CA ARG A 58 4.10 7.17 4.98
C ARG A 58 2.76 7.69 5.46
N ARG A 59 2.37 8.91 5.08
CA ARG A 59 1.06 9.47 5.45
C ARG A 59 -0.08 8.70 4.79
N LYS A 60 0.03 8.38 3.50
CA LYS A 60 -1.03 7.66 2.78
C LYS A 60 -1.17 6.22 3.25
N THR A 61 -0.07 5.53 3.57
CA THR A 61 -0.11 4.18 4.17
C THR A 61 -0.74 4.21 5.56
N ALA A 62 -0.39 5.19 6.40
CA ALA A 62 -1.00 5.35 7.73
C ALA A 62 -2.53 5.53 7.62
N ILE A 63 -3.00 6.38 6.69
CA ILE A 63 -4.44 6.61 6.48
C ILE A 63 -5.17 5.33 6.08
N ILE A 64 -4.67 4.59 5.08
CA ILE A 64 -5.37 3.39 4.62
C ILE A 64 -5.30 2.26 5.66
N ASN A 65 -4.20 2.12 6.38
CA ASN A 65 -4.07 1.14 7.45
C ASN A 65 -5.02 1.46 8.61
N GLY A 66 -5.12 2.74 9.00
CA GLY A 66 -6.08 3.19 10.02
C GLY A 66 -7.52 2.90 9.63
N LYS A 67 -7.92 3.26 8.40
CA LYS A 67 -9.27 2.96 7.88
C LYS A 67 -9.56 1.45 7.80
N LEU A 68 -8.56 0.64 7.47
CA LEU A 68 -8.73 -0.82 7.43
C LEU A 68 -8.97 -1.37 8.84
N ALA A 69 -8.20 -0.89 9.82
CA ALA A 69 -8.37 -1.27 11.22
C ALA A 69 -9.74 -0.81 11.76
N GLU A 70 -10.14 0.44 11.54
CA GLU A 70 -11.46 0.96 11.96
C GLU A 70 -12.62 0.16 11.39
N ARG A 71 -12.52 -0.30 10.13
CA ARG A 71 -13.59 -1.07 9.48
C ARG A 71 -13.73 -2.50 10.00
N TYR A 72 -12.63 -3.12 10.39
CA TYR A 72 -12.55 -4.55 10.73
C TYR A 72 -12.08 -4.80 12.17
N ALA A 73 -12.23 -3.80 13.04
CA ALA A 73 -11.98 -3.90 14.48
C ALA A 73 -12.93 -4.89 15.16
#